data_AF-A0A2A4KRQ5-F1
#
_entry.id   AF-A0A2A4KRQ5-F1
#
_cell.length_a   1.000
_cell.length_b   1.000
_cell.length_c   1.000
_cell.angle_alpha   90.00
_cell.angle_beta   90.00
_cell.angle_gamma   90.00
#
_symmetry.space_group_name_H-M   'P 1'
#
loop_
_entity.id
_entity.type
_entity.pdbx_description
1 polymer ?
#
loop_
_entity_poly.entity_id
_entity_poly.type
_entity_poly.pdbx_seq_one_letter_code
_entity_poly.pdbx_strand_id
1 'polypeptide(L)'
;MTSTARQAEAERASVAFHLALAQVGAATTAEALDLWAEVPIALQGPTAIGWLRRAITLVMSRRRMSRDLARAYYRLARALQTRTTVADPYHPEPTHVTLGDLRREFTALAGTYQPPASEPAGEAATGESGEASPAPLDTSAPAEEDGQDAPDDDGLELDDDAEDWEHILVEELDGLREDEERIEREAEEELRTVLDALGTRNLDRRLAQVDDEQTAKDADRQRGEAHRQAGAQQAAAASRVAMNGGRSTTWNHMQRDRRALGYVRLSRTGTPCGWCAMLISRGVSYKSEASATFRDGDLYHDRCHCYAEPVFSRQQYGSSELFALNREYEALWPKVTKGHTGKAAVTVWRRFIRQKQRERHKAAALEARRAATTTQEA
;
A
#
# COMPACT_ATOMS: atom_id res chain seq x y z
N MET A 1 4.83 9.98 -22.06
CA MET A 1 5.27 8.79 -21.30
C MET A 1 5.94 9.26 -20.03
N THR A 2 5.88 8.49 -18.94
CA THR A 2 6.53 8.83 -17.66
C THR A 2 8.05 8.67 -17.80
N SER A 3 8.83 9.65 -17.38
CA SER A 3 10.30 9.52 -17.41
C SER A 3 10.79 8.46 -16.43
N THR A 4 11.96 7.86 -16.69
CA THR A 4 12.58 6.85 -15.81
C THR A 4 12.77 7.38 -14.39
N ALA A 5 13.12 8.67 -14.24
CA ALA A 5 13.27 9.32 -12.94
C ALA A 5 11.94 9.39 -12.16
N ARG A 6 10.83 9.74 -12.83
CA ARG A 6 9.49 9.82 -12.23
C ARG A 6 8.93 8.45 -11.89
N GLN A 7 9.19 7.44 -12.72
CA GLN A 7 8.88 6.05 -12.43
C GLN A 7 9.60 5.60 -11.15
N ALA A 8 10.90 5.85 -11.04
CA ALA A 8 11.68 5.52 -9.85
C ALA A 8 11.20 6.29 -8.60
N GLU A 9 10.76 7.54 -8.75
CA GLU A 9 10.17 8.32 -7.66
C GLU A 9 8.84 7.74 -7.18
N ALA A 10 7.95 7.34 -8.10
CA ALA A 10 6.67 6.71 -7.76
C ALA A 10 6.90 5.39 -7.00
N GLU A 11 7.90 4.61 -7.41
CA GLU A 11 8.30 3.39 -6.70
C GLU A 11 8.80 3.67 -5.28
N ARG A 12 9.64 4.70 -5.10
CA ARG A 12 10.08 5.13 -3.75
C ARG A 12 8.90 5.57 -2.90
N ALA A 13 7.94 6.30 -3.47
CA ALA A 13 6.72 6.71 -2.77
C ALA A 13 5.88 5.49 -2.36
N SER A 14 5.71 4.49 -3.23
CA SER A 14 5.00 3.23 -2.91
C SER A 14 5.67 2.49 -1.74
N VAL A 15 7.00 2.42 -1.75
CA VAL A 15 7.77 1.78 -0.66
C VAL A 15 7.57 2.53 0.66
N ALA A 16 7.69 3.85 0.65
CA ALA A 16 7.51 4.67 1.84
C ALA A 16 6.07 4.58 2.39
N PHE A 17 5.06 4.60 1.51
CA PHE A 17 3.66 4.46 1.88
C PHE A 17 3.41 3.14 2.62
N HIS A 18 3.86 2.03 2.04
CA HIS A 18 3.67 0.71 2.65
C HIS A 18 4.44 0.53 3.96
N LEU A 19 5.62 1.17 4.09
CA LEU A 19 6.39 1.17 5.33
C LEU A 19 5.65 1.95 6.43
N ALA A 20 5.22 3.18 6.15
CA ALA A 20 4.47 4.01 7.08
C ALA A 20 3.16 3.32 7.50
N LEU A 21 2.43 2.73 6.57
CA LEU A 21 1.21 1.97 6.87
C LEU A 21 1.49 0.74 7.74
N ALA A 22 2.61 0.04 7.52
CA ALA A 22 3.03 -1.07 8.38
C ALA A 22 3.40 -0.60 9.80
N GLN A 23 4.03 0.58 9.94
CA GLN A 23 4.33 1.18 11.24
C GLN A 23 3.04 1.53 12.00
N VAL A 24 2.02 2.10 11.34
CA VAL A 24 0.70 2.32 11.95
C VAL A 24 0.10 1.00 12.45
N GLY A 25 0.17 -0.06 11.64
CA GLY A 25 -0.32 -1.39 12.03
C GLY A 25 0.43 -1.99 13.24
N ALA A 26 1.75 -1.83 13.29
CA ALA A 26 2.58 -2.30 14.40
C ALA A 26 2.30 -1.52 15.69
N ALA A 27 2.25 -0.19 15.62
CA ALA A 27 1.90 0.67 16.76
C ALA A 27 0.50 0.36 17.30
N THR A 28 -0.48 0.19 16.40
CA THR A 28 -1.84 -0.19 16.78
C THR A 28 -1.87 -1.55 17.50
N THR A 29 -1.05 -2.50 17.08
CA THR A 29 -0.96 -3.82 17.75
C THR A 29 -0.43 -3.68 19.16
N ALA A 30 0.66 -2.93 19.35
CA ALA A 30 1.27 -2.70 20.66
C ALA A 30 0.28 -2.00 21.61
N GLU A 31 -0.32 -0.89 21.17
CA GLU A 31 -1.27 -0.11 21.98
C GLU A 31 -2.54 -0.91 22.29
N ALA A 32 -3.04 -1.73 21.35
CA ALA A 32 -4.18 -2.60 21.61
C ALA A 32 -3.87 -3.71 22.63
N LEU A 33 -2.64 -4.22 22.66
CA LEU A 33 -2.19 -5.18 23.68
C LEU A 33 -2.05 -4.51 25.05
N ASP A 34 -1.52 -3.29 25.11
CA ASP A 34 -1.43 -2.51 26.35
C ASP A 34 -2.81 -2.22 26.94
N LEU A 35 -3.77 -1.79 26.10
CA LEU A 35 -5.16 -1.61 26.52
C LEU A 35 -5.79 -2.92 27.03
N TRP A 36 -5.45 -4.06 26.43
CA TRP A 36 -5.95 -5.36 26.85
C TRP A 36 -5.34 -5.86 28.15
N ALA A 37 -4.08 -5.49 28.45
CA ALA A 37 -3.43 -5.83 29.70
C ALA A 37 -4.17 -5.25 30.93
N GLU A 38 -4.93 -4.16 30.73
CA GLU A 38 -5.78 -3.56 31.76
C GLU A 38 -7.08 -4.35 32.02
N VAL A 39 -7.46 -5.29 31.16
CA VAL A 39 -8.68 -6.11 31.31
C VAL A 39 -8.40 -7.27 32.28
N PRO A 40 -9.08 -7.35 33.44
CA PRO A 40 -8.89 -8.43 34.38
C PRO A 40 -9.29 -9.79 33.78
N ILE A 41 -8.57 -10.84 34.16
CA ILE A 41 -8.89 -12.22 33.79
C ILE A 41 -10.27 -12.61 34.34
N ALA A 42 -10.59 -12.22 35.58
CA ALA A 42 -11.92 -12.37 36.15
C ALA A 42 -12.79 -11.17 35.72
N LEU A 43 -13.35 -11.27 34.52
CA LEU A 43 -14.08 -10.18 33.87
C LEU A 43 -15.18 -9.58 34.77
N GLN A 44 -15.17 -8.25 34.92
CA GLN A 44 -16.24 -7.45 35.52
C GLN A 44 -16.87 -6.60 34.42
N GLY A 45 -18.20 -6.67 34.24
CA GLY A 45 -18.92 -6.04 33.13
C GLY A 45 -18.55 -4.57 32.82
N PRO A 46 -18.40 -3.68 33.82
CA PRO A 46 -18.00 -2.29 33.59
C PRO A 46 -16.61 -2.13 32.93
N THR A 47 -15.64 -2.97 33.28
CA THR A 47 -14.28 -2.90 32.73
C THR A 47 -14.23 -3.31 31.25
N ALA A 48 -15.05 -4.29 30.86
CA ALA A 48 -15.20 -4.72 29.48
C ALA A 48 -15.75 -3.61 28.57
N ILE A 49 -16.78 -2.90 29.03
CA ILE A 49 -17.41 -1.80 28.29
C ILE A 49 -16.42 -0.63 28.14
N GLY A 50 -15.70 -0.30 29.23
CA GLY A 50 -14.68 0.76 29.22
C GLY A 50 -13.53 0.46 28.26
N TRP A 51 -13.03 -0.77 28.27
CA TRP A 51 -12.00 -1.24 27.33
C TRP A 51 -12.46 -1.12 25.88
N LEU A 52 -13.66 -1.65 25.54
CA LEU A 52 -14.16 -1.66 24.16
C LEU A 52 -14.26 -0.24 23.59
N ARG A 53 -14.78 0.71 24.37
CA ARG A 53 -14.86 2.13 23.96
C ARG A 53 -13.48 2.70 23.65
N ARG A 54 -12.49 2.49 24.53
CA ARG A 54 -11.11 2.97 24.34
C ARG A 54 -10.45 2.35 23.11
N ALA A 55 -10.63 1.03 22.92
CA ALA A 55 -10.09 0.32 21.77
C ALA A 55 -10.69 0.81 20.45
N ILE A 56 -12.01 1.09 20.39
CA ILE A 56 -12.65 1.67 19.20
C ILE A 56 -12.06 3.05 18.89
N THR A 57 -11.97 3.94 19.89
CA THR A 57 -11.40 5.28 19.70
C THR A 57 -9.96 5.22 19.19
N LEU A 58 -9.14 4.34 19.76
CA LEU A 58 -7.77 4.11 19.32
C LEU A 58 -7.73 3.69 17.85
N VAL A 59 -8.45 2.63 17.48
CA VAL A 59 -8.38 2.05 16.14
C VAL A 59 -8.95 2.98 15.08
N MET A 60 -10.06 3.67 15.36
CA MET A 60 -10.64 4.64 14.41
C MET A 60 -9.72 5.86 14.20
N SER A 61 -8.98 6.29 15.23
CA SER A 61 -7.93 7.31 15.07
C SER A 61 -6.80 6.83 14.16
N ARG A 62 -6.28 5.61 14.39
CA ARG A 62 -5.23 4.99 13.55
C ARG A 62 -5.70 4.72 12.11
N ARG A 63 -6.99 4.39 11.95
CA ARG A 63 -7.63 4.23 10.65
C ARG A 63 -7.66 5.54 9.86
N ARG A 64 -8.04 6.65 10.51
CA ARG A 64 -7.99 8.00 9.91
C ARG A 64 -6.58 8.34 9.44
N MET A 65 -5.56 8.16 10.28
CA MET A 65 -4.16 8.37 9.88
C MET A 65 -3.79 7.55 8.63
N SER A 66 -4.20 6.28 8.60
CA SER A 66 -3.90 5.38 7.47
C SER A 66 -4.58 5.83 6.16
N ARG A 67 -5.82 6.31 6.24
CA ARG A 67 -6.57 6.86 5.11
C ARG A 67 -5.92 8.13 4.59
N ASP A 68 -5.60 9.07 5.47
CA ASP A 68 -5.05 10.37 5.09
C ASP A 68 -3.67 10.16 4.42
N LEU A 69 -2.86 9.25 4.97
CA LEU A 69 -1.61 8.78 4.35
C LEU A 69 -1.83 8.19 2.94
N ALA A 70 -2.85 7.35 2.76
CA ALA A 70 -3.16 6.74 1.47
C ALA A 70 -3.68 7.73 0.44
N ARG A 71 -4.44 8.76 0.85
CA ARG A 71 -4.88 9.84 -0.03
C ARG A 71 -3.68 10.62 -0.55
N ALA A 72 -2.80 11.07 0.33
CA ALA A 72 -1.58 11.78 -0.05
C ALA A 72 -0.69 10.93 -0.97
N TYR A 73 -0.52 9.64 -0.64
CA TYR A 73 0.19 8.70 -1.50
C TYR A 73 -0.44 8.59 -2.89
N TYR A 74 -1.76 8.35 -2.95
CA TYR A 74 -2.46 8.16 -4.22
C TYR A 74 -2.34 9.40 -5.09
N ARG A 75 -2.52 10.60 -4.51
CA ARG A 75 -2.37 11.88 -5.22
C ARG A 75 -0.97 12.05 -5.81
N LEU A 76 0.09 11.77 -5.05
CA LEU A 76 1.46 11.85 -5.53
C LEU A 76 1.77 10.79 -6.59
N ALA A 77 1.44 9.52 -6.33
CA ALA A 77 1.69 8.42 -7.27
C ALA A 77 0.96 8.65 -8.60
N ARG A 78 -0.27 9.17 -8.51
CA ARG A 78 -1.09 9.51 -9.67
C ARG A 78 -0.46 10.65 -10.48
N ALA A 79 -0.05 11.73 -9.83
CA ALA A 79 0.67 12.83 -10.48
C ALA A 79 1.94 12.37 -11.21
N LEU A 80 2.79 11.60 -10.54
CA LEU A 80 4.04 11.10 -11.11
C LEU A 80 3.83 10.20 -12.33
N GLN A 81 2.69 9.50 -12.40
CA GLN A 81 2.40 8.52 -13.45
C GLN A 81 1.56 9.09 -14.60
N THR A 82 0.75 10.12 -14.35
CA THR A 82 -0.23 10.61 -15.33
C THR A 82 -0.26 12.13 -15.49
N ARG A 83 0.67 12.87 -14.87
CA ARG A 83 0.74 14.35 -14.87
C ARG A 83 -0.55 15.06 -14.42
N THR A 84 -1.37 14.34 -13.69
CA THR A 84 -2.66 14.78 -13.16
C THR A 84 -2.84 14.11 -11.83
N THR A 85 -3.52 14.77 -10.90
CA THR A 85 -3.80 14.21 -9.59
C THR A 85 -5.29 14.21 -9.31
N VAL A 86 -5.68 13.76 -8.12
CA VAL A 86 -7.07 13.72 -7.68
C VAL A 86 -7.30 14.71 -6.54
N ALA A 87 -8.51 15.23 -6.49
CA ALA A 87 -9.00 16.13 -5.45
C ALA A 87 -9.04 15.44 -4.08
N ASP A 88 -8.89 16.23 -3.01
CA ASP A 88 -9.35 15.78 -1.71
C ASP A 88 -10.90 15.82 -1.70
N PRO A 89 -11.60 14.72 -1.40
CA PRO A 89 -13.06 14.67 -1.42
C PRO A 89 -13.75 15.65 -0.44
N TYR A 90 -13.02 16.20 0.54
CA TYR A 90 -13.54 17.21 1.47
C TYR A 90 -13.04 18.62 1.16
N HIS A 91 -11.98 18.75 0.36
CA HIS A 91 -11.36 20.00 -0.03
C HIS A 91 -10.97 19.94 -1.53
N PRO A 92 -11.95 20.04 -2.44
CA PRO A 92 -11.71 19.83 -3.88
C PRO A 92 -10.90 20.95 -4.56
N GLU A 93 -10.75 22.10 -3.90
CA GLU A 93 -9.90 23.20 -4.35
C GLU A 93 -8.44 23.00 -3.88
N PRO A 94 -7.43 23.48 -4.61
CA PRO A 94 -7.47 24.18 -5.91
C PRO A 94 -7.54 23.21 -7.12
N THR A 95 -7.89 23.74 -8.31
CA THR A 95 -7.93 22.97 -9.57
C THR A 95 -6.56 22.57 -10.10
N HIS A 96 -5.50 23.22 -9.62
CA HIS A 96 -4.10 22.90 -9.95
C HIS A 96 -3.24 22.92 -8.70
N VAL A 97 -2.27 22.02 -8.64
CA VAL A 97 -1.25 21.95 -7.58
C VAL A 97 0.12 21.76 -8.19
N THR A 98 1.19 22.03 -7.44
CA THR A 98 2.55 21.71 -7.89
C THR A 98 2.95 20.29 -7.46
N LEU A 99 3.92 19.68 -8.15
CA LEU A 99 4.52 18.42 -7.68
C LEU A 99 5.15 18.58 -6.29
N GLY A 100 5.67 19.78 -5.98
CA GLY A 100 6.21 20.13 -4.68
C GLY A 100 5.18 20.09 -3.56
N ASP A 101 3.95 20.52 -3.82
CA ASP A 101 2.83 20.44 -2.85
C ASP A 101 2.53 18.98 -2.50
N LEU A 102 2.39 18.12 -3.51
CA LEU A 102 2.08 16.70 -3.33
C LEU A 102 3.19 15.95 -2.59
N ARG A 103 4.46 16.29 -2.88
CA ARG A 103 5.61 15.75 -2.14
C ARG A 103 5.56 16.16 -0.68
N ARG A 104 5.30 17.44 -0.37
CA ARG A 104 5.22 17.94 1.01
C ARG A 104 4.07 17.28 1.78
N GLU A 105 2.89 17.20 1.16
CA GLU A 105 1.71 16.53 1.73
C GLU A 105 2.04 15.08 2.11
N PHE A 106 2.61 14.31 1.18
CA PHE A 106 2.97 12.92 1.44
C PHE A 106 4.10 12.79 2.47
N THR A 107 5.14 13.63 2.38
CA THR A 107 6.29 13.60 3.31
C THR A 107 5.86 13.84 4.75
N ALA A 108 4.94 14.80 4.98
CA ALA A 108 4.43 15.13 6.31
C ALA A 108 3.75 13.94 7.00
N LEU A 109 3.18 13.00 6.23
CA LEU A 109 2.46 11.83 6.74
C LEU A 109 3.33 10.56 6.75
N ALA A 110 4.19 10.38 5.74
CA ALA A 110 5.01 9.18 5.60
C ALA A 110 6.26 9.21 6.50
N GLY A 111 6.78 10.39 6.83
CA GLY A 111 7.93 10.62 7.72
C GLY A 111 9.29 10.14 7.19
N THR A 112 9.35 9.00 6.49
CA THR A 112 10.59 8.39 5.97
C THR A 112 10.82 8.66 4.48
N TYR A 113 9.90 9.35 3.81
CA TYR A 113 10.03 9.68 2.39
C TYR A 113 10.88 10.95 2.24
N GLN A 114 11.94 10.86 1.44
CA GLN A 114 12.72 12.02 1.03
C GLN A 114 12.50 12.27 -0.46
N PRO A 115 11.96 13.44 -0.85
CA PRO A 115 11.81 13.77 -2.26
C PRO A 115 13.19 13.91 -2.92
N PRO A 116 13.31 13.69 -4.25
CA PRO A 116 14.52 14.04 -4.97
C PRO A 116 14.82 15.54 -4.78
N ALA A 117 16.11 15.90 -4.76
CA ALA A 117 16.52 17.30 -4.65
C ALA A 117 15.87 18.11 -5.78
N SER A 118 15.28 19.26 -5.44
CA SER A 118 14.81 20.21 -6.43
C SER A 118 16.01 20.65 -7.28
N GLU A 119 15.94 20.55 -8.60
CA GLU A 119 16.87 21.32 -9.42
C GLU A 119 16.63 22.81 -9.11
N PRO A 120 17.68 23.61 -8.89
CA PRO A 120 17.49 25.03 -8.64
C PRO A 120 16.82 25.63 -9.86
N ALA A 121 15.61 26.17 -9.67
CA ALA A 121 15.00 27.08 -10.63
C ALA A 121 16.05 28.13 -10.97
N GLY A 122 16.46 28.18 -12.25
CA GLY A 122 17.49 29.09 -12.71
C GLY A 122 17.21 30.49 -12.19
N GLU A 123 18.21 31.08 -11.53
CA GLU A 123 18.15 32.48 -11.14
C GLU A 123 17.71 33.30 -12.35
N ALA A 124 16.51 33.86 -12.25
CA ALA A 124 16.06 34.93 -13.12
C ALA A 124 17.14 36.02 -13.06
N ALA A 125 17.94 36.11 -14.11
CA ALA A 125 18.89 37.17 -14.30
C ALA A 125 18.10 38.48 -14.28
N THR A 126 18.22 39.19 -13.16
CA THR A 126 17.79 40.56 -12.99
C THR A 126 18.37 41.37 -14.14
N GLY A 127 17.49 41.93 -14.96
CA GLY A 127 17.87 42.79 -16.06
C GLY A 127 18.65 43.99 -15.57
N GLU A 128 19.82 44.19 -16.16
CA GLU A 128 20.44 45.51 -16.27
C GLU A 128 20.73 45.81 -17.74
N SER A 129 20.36 47.03 -18.08
CA SER A 129 20.34 47.70 -19.37
C SER A 129 21.70 47.75 -20.09
N GLY A 130 21.68 47.63 -21.42
CA GLY A 130 22.84 47.97 -22.25
C GLY A 130 22.64 47.78 -23.77
N GLU A 131 22.03 48.80 -24.40
CA GLU A 131 22.27 49.28 -25.78
C GLU A 131 21.95 48.42 -27.02
N ALA A 132 21.62 49.16 -28.09
CA ALA A 132 20.85 48.73 -29.24
C ALA A 132 21.66 48.58 -30.53
N SER A 133 21.18 47.65 -31.37
CA SER A 133 21.18 47.60 -32.85
C SER A 133 22.48 47.33 -33.63
N PRO A 134 22.41 46.89 -34.91
CA PRO A 134 21.31 46.24 -35.65
C PRO A 134 21.71 44.96 -36.41
N ALA A 135 20.71 44.25 -36.95
CA ALA A 135 20.83 43.14 -37.89
C ALA A 135 21.47 43.53 -39.25
N PRO A 136 21.85 42.52 -40.05
CA PRO A 136 21.43 42.50 -41.45
C PRO A 136 20.78 41.19 -41.91
N LEU A 137 19.84 41.37 -42.85
CA LEU A 137 19.15 40.38 -43.68
C LEU A 137 20.07 39.83 -44.80
N ASP A 138 19.48 38.93 -45.63
CA ASP A 138 19.94 38.29 -46.87
C ASP A 138 20.83 37.04 -46.73
N THR A 139 20.66 35.94 -47.50
CA THR A 139 19.84 35.62 -48.69
C THR A 139 19.80 34.10 -48.92
N SER A 140 18.70 33.63 -49.52
CA SER A 140 18.59 32.64 -50.61
C SER A 140 19.22 31.22 -50.53
N ALA A 141 18.34 30.21 -50.63
CA ALA A 141 18.58 28.82 -51.08
C ALA A 141 18.94 28.75 -52.60
N PRO A 142 19.23 27.59 -53.28
CA PRO A 142 18.47 26.31 -53.25
C PRO A 142 19.21 24.98 -53.59
N ALA A 143 18.41 23.90 -53.73
CA ALA A 143 18.58 22.59 -54.43
C ALA A 143 19.18 21.41 -53.62
N GLU A 144 18.38 20.42 -53.20
CA GLU A 144 17.89 19.20 -53.92
C GLU A 144 18.92 18.04 -53.97
N GLU A 145 18.67 16.94 -53.23
CA GLU A 145 18.32 15.59 -53.76
C GLU A 145 18.49 14.47 -52.71
N ASP A 146 17.45 13.62 -52.65
CA ASP A 146 17.37 12.17 -52.35
C ASP A 146 18.19 11.48 -51.24
N GLY A 147 17.46 10.69 -50.44
CA GLY A 147 18.03 9.59 -49.66
C GLY A 147 17.07 9.04 -48.61
N GLN A 148 16.36 7.97 -48.96
CA GLN A 148 15.62 7.11 -48.02
C GLN A 148 16.56 6.59 -46.93
N ASP A 149 16.21 6.81 -45.66
CA ASP A 149 16.63 5.93 -44.57
C ASP A 149 15.57 5.88 -43.47
N ALA A 150 15.57 4.72 -42.79
CA ALA A 150 14.57 4.17 -41.90
C ALA A 150 14.09 5.12 -40.76
N PRO A 151 12.92 4.88 -40.15
CA PRO A 151 12.60 5.58 -38.91
C PRO A 151 13.53 5.04 -37.83
N ASP A 152 14.59 5.80 -37.56
CA ASP A 152 15.35 5.68 -36.34
C ASP A 152 14.36 5.82 -35.17
N ASP A 153 14.33 4.78 -34.36
CA ASP A 153 13.73 4.73 -33.02
C ASP A 153 14.56 5.63 -32.11
N ASP A 154 14.57 6.93 -32.42
CA ASP A 154 15.03 7.96 -31.51
C ASP A 154 13.97 8.04 -30.41
N GLY A 155 14.26 7.34 -29.32
CA GLY A 155 13.66 7.55 -28.02
C GLY A 155 13.86 9.01 -27.61
N LEU A 156 12.99 9.88 -28.12
CA LEU A 156 12.82 11.24 -27.64
C LEU A 156 12.46 11.13 -26.15
N GLU A 157 13.47 11.31 -25.30
CA GLU A 157 13.26 11.76 -23.93
C GLU A 157 12.44 13.03 -24.03
N LEU A 158 11.14 12.89 -23.78
CA LEU A 158 10.22 14.02 -23.71
C LEU A 158 10.78 14.98 -22.67
N ASP A 159 11.02 16.22 -23.09
CA ASP A 159 11.39 17.35 -22.24
C ASP A 159 10.58 17.29 -20.93
N ASP A 160 11.29 17.20 -19.81
CA ASP A 160 10.72 17.30 -18.46
C ASP A 160 10.64 18.78 -18.11
N ASP A 161 9.92 19.56 -18.94
CA ASP A 161 9.79 21.01 -18.75
C ASP A 161 9.28 21.29 -17.34
N ALA A 162 10.06 22.06 -16.57
CA ALA A 162 9.77 22.33 -15.17
C ALA A 162 8.39 23.00 -14.96
N GLU A 163 7.95 23.81 -15.94
CA GLU A 163 6.66 24.51 -15.94
C GLU A 163 5.45 23.57 -15.88
N ASP A 164 5.51 22.40 -16.53
CA ASP A 164 4.41 21.41 -16.54
C ASP A 164 4.16 20.79 -15.16
N TRP A 165 5.17 20.79 -14.29
CA TRP A 165 5.09 20.23 -12.94
C TRP A 165 4.75 21.27 -11.88
N GLU A 166 4.73 22.55 -12.25
CA GLU A 166 4.16 23.65 -11.48
C GLU A 166 2.64 23.74 -11.66
N HIS A 167 2.06 23.07 -12.67
CA HIS A 167 0.63 23.11 -12.99
C HIS A 167 0.00 21.72 -13.19
N ILE A 168 -0.06 20.91 -12.13
CA ILE A 168 -0.71 19.59 -12.17
C ILE A 168 -2.22 19.73 -11.98
N LEU A 169 -2.99 19.37 -13.01
CA LEU A 169 -4.46 19.37 -12.94
C LEU A 169 -4.98 18.41 -11.87
N VAL A 170 -5.90 18.91 -11.04
CA VAL A 170 -6.63 18.17 -10.01
C VAL A 170 -7.98 17.74 -10.57
N GLU A 171 -8.25 16.44 -10.55
CA GLU A 171 -9.53 15.87 -10.98
C GLU A 171 -10.37 15.38 -9.81
N GLU A 172 -11.67 15.64 -9.87
CA GLU A 172 -12.62 15.06 -8.95
C GLU A 172 -12.98 13.63 -9.38
N LEU A 173 -13.16 12.75 -8.40
CA LEU A 173 -13.65 11.39 -8.61
C LEU A 173 -15.10 11.30 -8.12
N ASP A 174 -16.03 11.07 -9.05
CA ASP A 174 -17.46 11.00 -8.77
C ASP A 174 -17.78 10.00 -7.64
N GLY A 175 -18.58 10.44 -6.67
CA GLY A 175 -19.05 9.61 -5.55
C GLY A 175 -17.97 9.20 -4.55
N LEU A 176 -16.75 9.73 -4.64
CA LEU A 176 -15.64 9.31 -3.78
C LEU A 176 -15.91 9.60 -2.30
N ARG A 177 -16.49 10.78 -2.01
CA ARG A 177 -16.82 11.21 -0.66
C ARG A 177 -17.87 10.33 -0.02
N GLU A 178 -19.00 10.12 -0.71
CA GLU A 178 -20.12 9.33 -0.21
C GLU A 178 -19.70 7.90 0.10
N ASP A 179 -18.85 7.31 -0.75
CA ASP A 179 -18.33 5.97 -0.54
C ASP A 179 -17.29 5.90 0.57
N GLU A 180 -16.44 6.91 0.72
CA GLU A 180 -15.52 6.97 1.85
C GLU A 180 -16.30 7.07 3.17
N GLU A 181 -17.27 7.97 3.26
CA GLU A 181 -18.12 8.09 4.45
C GLU A 181 -18.90 6.79 4.75
N ARG A 182 -19.36 6.08 3.71
CA ARG A 182 -19.99 4.76 3.86
C ARG A 182 -19.01 3.72 4.39
N ILE A 183 -17.80 3.63 3.81
CA ILE A 183 -16.75 2.70 4.24
C ILE A 183 -16.37 2.95 5.70
N GLU A 184 -16.28 4.21 6.13
CA GLU A 184 -15.93 4.54 7.52
C GLU A 184 -17.02 4.16 8.51
N ARG A 185 -18.30 4.31 8.15
CA ARG A 185 -19.43 3.82 8.97
C ARG A 185 -19.41 2.29 9.10
N GLU A 186 -19.28 1.59 7.97
CA GLU A 186 -19.18 0.13 7.91
C GLU A 186 -18.00 -0.39 8.75
N ALA A 187 -16.85 0.29 8.68
CA ALA A 187 -15.66 -0.08 9.45
C ALA A 187 -15.85 0.08 10.96
N GLU A 188 -16.53 1.13 11.43
CA GLU A 188 -16.80 1.31 12.86
C GLU A 188 -17.77 0.25 13.39
N GLU A 189 -18.81 -0.09 12.62
CA GLU A 189 -19.75 -1.17 12.95
C GLU A 189 -19.08 -2.55 12.98
N GLU A 190 -18.25 -2.85 11.99
CA GLU A 190 -17.43 -4.06 11.96
C GLU A 190 -16.54 -4.13 13.21
N LEU A 191 -15.83 -3.04 13.50
CA LEU A 191 -14.87 -2.98 14.60
C LEU A 191 -15.52 -3.25 15.96
N ARG A 192 -16.69 -2.65 16.23
CA ARG A 192 -17.47 -2.91 17.45
C ARG A 192 -17.77 -4.40 17.59
N THR A 193 -18.24 -5.02 16.51
CA THR A 193 -18.61 -6.43 16.49
C THR A 193 -17.40 -7.34 16.68
N VAL A 194 -16.31 -7.06 15.97
CA VAL A 194 -15.11 -7.90 15.94
C VAL A 194 -14.31 -7.80 17.23
N LEU A 195 -14.10 -6.60 17.78
CA LEU A 195 -13.34 -6.43 19.03
C LEU A 195 -14.05 -7.10 20.20
N ASP A 196 -15.36 -6.93 20.31
CA ASP A 196 -16.13 -7.60 21.36
C ASP A 196 -16.12 -9.13 21.19
N ALA A 197 -16.24 -9.63 19.96
CA ALA A 197 -16.21 -11.05 19.66
C ALA A 197 -14.84 -11.71 19.89
N LEU A 198 -13.74 -10.99 19.60
CA LEU A 198 -12.36 -11.50 19.70
C LEU A 198 -11.67 -11.15 21.01
N GLY A 199 -12.15 -10.15 21.75
CA GLY A 199 -11.66 -9.76 23.06
C GLY A 199 -12.44 -10.47 24.18
N THR A 200 -13.39 -9.75 24.79
CA THR A 200 -14.09 -10.17 26.02
C THR A 200 -14.90 -11.45 25.85
N ARG A 201 -15.76 -11.56 24.83
CA ARG A 201 -16.54 -12.80 24.59
C ARG A 201 -15.65 -13.99 24.24
N ASN A 202 -14.49 -13.73 23.66
CA ASN A 202 -13.50 -14.78 23.38
C ASN A 202 -12.86 -15.28 24.66
N LEU A 203 -12.46 -14.34 25.53
CA LEU A 203 -11.90 -14.65 26.84
C LEU A 203 -12.90 -15.46 27.68
N ASP A 204 -14.15 -15.02 27.79
CA ASP A 204 -15.21 -15.74 28.52
C ASP A 204 -15.34 -17.20 28.05
N ARG A 205 -15.41 -17.39 26.72
CA ARG A 205 -15.51 -18.72 26.11
C ARG A 205 -14.31 -19.61 26.46
N ARG A 206 -13.11 -19.04 26.52
CA ARG A 206 -11.88 -19.78 26.85
C ARG A 206 -11.78 -20.09 28.34
N LEU A 207 -12.20 -19.16 29.19
CA LEU A 207 -12.22 -19.37 30.64
C LEU A 207 -13.21 -20.47 31.03
N ALA A 208 -14.35 -20.57 30.34
CA ALA A 208 -15.32 -21.65 30.52
C ALA A 208 -14.78 -23.06 30.13
N GLN A 209 -13.62 -23.14 29.47
CA GLN A 209 -12.96 -24.39 29.11
C GLN A 209 -11.80 -24.74 30.05
N VAL A 210 -11.51 -23.90 31.05
CA VAL A 210 -10.48 -24.19 32.05
C VAL A 210 -10.98 -25.31 32.95
N ASP A 211 -10.15 -26.33 33.09
CA ASP A 211 -10.44 -27.50 33.90
C ASP A 211 -10.19 -27.20 35.38
N ASP A 212 -11.29 -27.11 36.15
CA ASP A 212 -11.28 -26.82 37.58
C ASP A 212 -10.85 -28.03 38.44
N GLU A 213 -10.70 -29.22 37.86
CA GLU A 213 -10.21 -30.41 38.57
C GLU A 213 -8.67 -30.44 38.67
N GLN A 214 -7.98 -29.53 37.97
CA GLN A 214 -6.52 -29.41 38.01
C GLN A 214 -6.00 -28.66 39.23
N THR A 215 -4.68 -28.70 39.43
CA THR A 215 -4.05 -27.90 40.47
C THR A 215 -4.32 -26.41 40.23
N ALA A 216 -4.48 -25.64 41.31
CA ALA A 216 -4.73 -24.20 41.22
C ALA A 216 -3.69 -23.47 40.34
N LYS A 217 -2.42 -23.90 40.42
CA LYS A 217 -1.32 -23.38 39.59
C LYS A 217 -1.52 -23.64 38.10
N ASP A 218 -1.97 -24.84 37.73
CA ASP A 218 -2.20 -25.18 36.33
C ASP A 218 -3.43 -24.45 35.78
N ALA A 219 -4.51 -24.33 36.57
CA ALA A 219 -5.68 -23.56 36.23
C ALA A 219 -5.34 -22.07 36.02
N ASP A 220 -4.53 -21.46 36.91
CA ASP A 220 -4.04 -20.08 36.74
C ASP A 220 -3.21 -19.90 35.46
N ARG A 221 -2.34 -20.86 35.16
CA ARG A 221 -1.55 -20.84 33.92
C ARG A 221 -2.45 -20.88 32.68
N GLN A 222 -3.48 -21.72 32.68
CA GLN A 222 -4.44 -21.81 31.58
C GLN A 222 -5.24 -20.52 31.42
N ARG A 223 -5.72 -19.93 32.52
CA ARG A 223 -6.41 -18.63 32.50
C ARG A 223 -5.53 -17.52 31.91
N GLY A 224 -4.26 -17.47 32.30
CA GLY A 224 -3.30 -16.52 31.75
C GLY A 224 -3.04 -16.72 30.25
N GLU A 225 -2.99 -17.97 29.78
CA GLU A 225 -2.85 -18.27 28.35
C GLU A 225 -4.12 -17.88 27.57
N ALA A 226 -5.30 -18.16 28.10
CA ALA A 226 -6.57 -17.75 27.51
C ALA A 226 -6.64 -16.22 27.32
N HIS A 227 -6.22 -15.46 28.34
CA HIS A 227 -6.13 -14.00 28.29
C HIS A 227 -5.16 -13.52 27.22
N ARG A 228 -3.94 -14.07 27.17
CA ARG A 228 -2.95 -13.73 26.13
C ARG A 228 -3.46 -14.02 24.72
N GLN A 229 -4.12 -15.16 24.52
CA GLN A 229 -4.64 -15.54 23.20
C GLN A 229 -5.78 -14.64 22.73
N ALA A 230 -6.70 -14.26 23.62
CA ALA A 230 -7.75 -13.30 23.32
C ALA A 230 -7.15 -11.92 22.99
N GLY A 231 -6.19 -11.45 23.79
CA GLY A 231 -5.44 -10.22 23.54
C GLY A 231 -4.76 -10.20 22.18
N ALA A 232 -4.05 -11.28 21.83
CA ALA A 232 -3.36 -11.40 20.54
C ALA A 232 -4.33 -11.48 19.34
N GLN A 233 -5.55 -11.99 19.52
CA GLN A 233 -6.56 -12.06 18.46
C GLN A 233 -7.21 -10.70 18.24
N GLN A 234 -7.67 -10.02 19.29
CA GLN A 234 -8.27 -8.69 19.15
C GLN A 234 -7.24 -7.68 18.61
N ALA A 235 -5.98 -7.72 19.07
CA ALA A 235 -4.96 -6.78 18.62
C ALA A 235 -4.63 -6.95 17.12
N ALA A 236 -4.69 -8.18 16.61
CA ALA A 236 -4.51 -8.46 15.19
C ALA A 236 -5.67 -7.91 14.33
N ALA A 237 -6.90 -7.95 14.85
CA ALA A 237 -8.05 -7.34 14.21
C ALA A 237 -8.02 -5.81 14.28
N ALA A 238 -7.63 -5.24 15.42
CA ALA A 238 -7.41 -3.81 15.61
C ALA A 238 -6.41 -3.26 14.57
N SER A 239 -5.26 -3.92 14.44
CA SER A 239 -4.24 -3.59 13.42
C SER A 239 -4.80 -3.66 12.00
N ARG A 240 -5.55 -4.73 11.67
CA ARG A 240 -6.20 -4.86 10.35
C ARG A 240 -7.14 -3.70 10.07
N VAL A 241 -8.07 -3.38 10.97
CA VAL A 241 -9.07 -2.32 10.74
C VAL A 241 -8.40 -0.95 10.61
N ALA A 242 -7.36 -0.68 11.40
CA ALA A 242 -6.54 0.53 11.27
C ALA A 242 -5.89 0.61 9.88
N MET A 243 -5.13 -0.43 9.48
CA MET A 243 -4.46 -0.46 8.18
C MET A 243 -5.44 -0.46 7.00
N ASN A 244 -6.64 -1.01 7.19
CA ASN A 244 -7.69 -0.97 6.18
C ASN A 244 -8.13 0.46 5.86
N GLY A 245 -7.91 1.45 6.73
CA GLY A 245 -8.12 2.85 6.38
C GLY A 245 -7.34 3.22 5.11
N GLY A 246 -6.05 2.90 5.07
CA GLY A 246 -5.24 3.17 3.88
C GLY A 246 -5.58 2.26 2.70
N ARG A 247 -5.79 0.97 2.97
CA ARG A 247 -6.04 -0.03 1.92
C ARG A 247 -7.37 0.19 1.20
N SER A 248 -8.43 0.49 1.95
CA SER A 248 -9.75 0.79 1.40
C SER A 248 -9.73 2.10 0.64
N THR A 249 -8.96 3.10 1.10
CA THR A 249 -8.79 4.37 0.39
C THR A 249 -8.13 4.21 -0.96
N THR A 250 -6.98 3.53 -1.03
CA THR A 250 -6.30 3.25 -2.31
C THR A 250 -7.22 2.47 -3.25
N TRP A 251 -7.94 1.46 -2.74
CA TRP A 251 -8.95 0.71 -3.48
C TRP A 251 -10.08 1.59 -4.02
N ASN A 252 -10.67 2.42 -3.15
CA ASN A 252 -11.81 3.27 -3.48
C ASN A 252 -11.45 4.27 -4.57
N HIS A 253 -10.28 4.91 -4.45
CA HIS A 253 -9.75 5.84 -5.45
C HIS A 253 -9.53 5.12 -6.76
N MET A 254 -8.72 4.06 -6.76
CA MET A 254 -8.38 3.41 -8.01
C MET A 254 -9.57 2.79 -8.70
N GLN A 255 -10.63 2.34 -8.02
CA GLN A 255 -11.83 1.83 -8.70
C GLN A 255 -12.60 2.92 -9.47
N ARG A 256 -12.68 4.14 -8.92
CA ARG A 256 -13.38 5.29 -9.54
C ARG A 256 -12.55 5.96 -10.62
N ASP A 257 -11.25 5.78 -10.55
CA ASP A 257 -10.36 6.64 -11.27
C ASP A 257 -10.04 6.16 -12.70
N ARG A 258 -10.63 6.80 -13.71
CA ARG A 258 -10.47 6.41 -15.13
C ARG A 258 -9.03 6.28 -15.65
N ARG A 259 -8.01 6.93 -15.08
CA ARG A 259 -6.61 6.70 -15.54
C ARG A 259 -5.89 5.56 -14.82
N ALA A 260 -6.46 5.00 -13.76
CA ALA A 260 -5.99 3.72 -13.23
C ALA A 260 -6.47 2.60 -14.16
N LEU A 261 -5.51 1.94 -14.84
CA LEU A 261 -5.75 0.77 -15.69
C LEU A 261 -6.34 -0.40 -14.89
N GLY A 262 -5.91 -0.52 -13.63
CA GLY A 262 -6.30 -1.57 -12.71
C GLY A 262 -5.42 -1.54 -11.48
N TYR A 263 -5.29 -2.71 -10.86
CA TYR A 263 -4.46 -2.86 -9.67
C TYR A 263 -3.80 -4.23 -9.61
N VAL A 264 -2.76 -4.32 -8.79
CA VAL A 264 -2.15 -5.59 -8.42
C VAL A 264 -2.15 -5.76 -6.91
N ARG A 265 -2.04 -7.01 -6.45
CA ARG A 265 -1.65 -7.26 -5.07
C ARG A 265 -0.13 -7.21 -4.93
N LEU A 266 0.36 -6.52 -3.91
CA LEU A 266 1.77 -6.53 -3.53
C LEU A 266 1.99 -7.24 -2.19
N SER A 267 3.16 -7.83 -2.01
CA SER A 267 3.65 -8.29 -0.71
C SER A 267 4.99 -7.65 -0.41
N ARG A 268 5.08 -6.94 0.71
CA ARG A 268 6.34 -6.30 1.14
C ARG A 268 7.21 -7.18 2.03
N THR A 269 6.71 -8.34 2.47
CA THR A 269 7.50 -9.29 3.27
C THR A 269 8.31 -10.25 2.42
N GLY A 270 8.06 -10.32 1.10
CA GLY A 270 8.63 -11.33 0.20
C GLY A 270 8.15 -12.78 0.46
N THR A 271 7.34 -12.99 1.51
CA THR A 271 6.80 -14.28 1.97
C THR A 271 5.29 -14.20 2.19
N PRO A 272 4.49 -13.85 1.15
CA PRO A 272 3.04 -13.72 1.30
C PRO A 272 2.40 -15.05 1.74
N CYS A 273 1.30 -14.99 2.50
CA CYS A 273 0.51 -16.20 2.76
C CYS A 273 -0.01 -16.77 1.41
N GLY A 274 -0.29 -18.08 1.35
CA GLY A 274 -0.65 -18.71 0.08
C GLY A 274 -1.93 -18.18 -0.57
N TRP A 275 -2.82 -17.52 0.19
CA TRP A 275 -3.96 -16.78 -0.37
C TRP A 275 -3.52 -15.47 -1.03
N CYS A 276 -2.74 -14.63 -0.34
CA CYS A 276 -2.15 -13.43 -0.95
C CYS A 276 -1.31 -13.78 -2.18
N ALA A 277 -0.51 -14.83 -2.12
CA ALA A 277 0.28 -15.30 -3.24
C ALA A 277 -0.58 -15.62 -4.47
N MET A 278 -1.79 -16.17 -4.26
CA MET A 278 -2.74 -16.40 -5.35
C MET A 278 -3.29 -15.09 -5.89
N LEU A 279 -3.63 -14.13 -5.03
CA LEU A 279 -4.10 -12.83 -5.52
C LEU A 279 -3.00 -12.07 -6.27
N ILE A 280 -1.74 -12.19 -5.84
CA ILE A 280 -0.55 -11.64 -6.51
C ILE A 280 -0.38 -12.26 -7.91
N SER A 281 -0.66 -13.56 -8.05
CA SER A 281 -0.52 -14.29 -9.32
C SER A 281 -1.58 -13.95 -10.36
N ARG A 282 -2.59 -13.14 -10.05
CA ARG A 282 -3.59 -12.69 -11.03
C ARG A 282 -3.05 -11.62 -11.99
N GLY A 283 -1.88 -11.05 -11.70
CA GLY A 283 -1.38 -9.90 -12.45
C GLY A 283 -2.28 -8.67 -12.30
N VAL A 284 -2.31 -7.82 -13.32
CA VAL A 284 -3.16 -6.61 -13.34
C VAL A 284 -4.63 -7.02 -13.39
N SER A 285 -5.34 -6.74 -12.31
CA SER A 285 -6.79 -6.86 -12.25
C SER A 285 -7.41 -5.61 -12.88
N TYR A 286 -7.85 -5.76 -14.13
CA TYR A 286 -8.50 -4.69 -14.89
C TYR A 286 -9.89 -4.38 -14.35
N LYS A 287 -10.33 -3.14 -14.56
CA LYS A 287 -11.69 -2.72 -14.26
C LYS A 287 -12.61 -3.21 -15.36
N SER A 288 -13.49 -4.13 -15.00
CA SER A 288 -14.59 -4.59 -15.83
C SER A 288 -15.81 -4.76 -14.93
N GLU A 289 -17.00 -4.78 -15.52
CA GLU A 289 -18.22 -5.11 -14.79
C GLU A 289 -18.06 -6.44 -14.03
N ALA A 290 -17.37 -7.42 -14.63
CA ALA A 290 -17.03 -8.69 -13.99
C ALA A 290 -16.11 -8.53 -12.77
N SER A 291 -15.06 -7.70 -12.83
CA SER A 291 -14.16 -7.49 -11.69
C SER A 291 -14.77 -6.62 -10.58
N ALA A 292 -15.78 -5.79 -10.90
CA ALA A 292 -16.54 -5.02 -9.91
C ALA A 292 -17.36 -5.92 -8.96
N THR A 293 -17.74 -7.13 -9.39
CA THR A 293 -18.40 -8.12 -8.51
C THR A 293 -17.44 -8.75 -7.50
N PHE A 294 -16.13 -8.73 -7.78
CA PHE A 294 -15.09 -9.24 -6.87
C PHE A 294 -14.46 -8.09 -6.08
N ARG A 295 -14.96 -7.85 -4.85
CA ARG A 295 -14.40 -6.86 -3.89
C ARG A 295 -13.04 -7.26 -3.32
N ASP A 296 -12.32 -8.17 -3.97
CA ASP A 296 -11.10 -8.81 -3.47
C ASP A 296 -10.00 -7.81 -3.11
N GLY A 297 -9.96 -6.64 -3.75
CA GLY A 297 -8.96 -5.59 -3.49
C GLY A 297 -9.08 -4.91 -2.12
N ASP A 298 -10.25 -4.98 -1.49
CA ASP A 298 -10.52 -4.42 -0.15
C ASP A 298 -10.60 -5.49 0.96
N LEU A 299 -10.55 -6.77 0.59
CA LEU A 299 -10.63 -7.88 1.55
C LEU A 299 -9.24 -8.26 2.07
N TYR A 300 -9.08 -8.16 3.39
CA TYR A 300 -7.85 -8.53 4.10
C TYR A 300 -8.19 -9.32 5.35
N HIS A 301 -7.31 -10.25 5.73
CA HIS A 301 -7.43 -11.01 6.97
C HIS A 301 -6.51 -10.43 8.05
N ASP A 302 -6.72 -10.84 9.30
CA ASP A 302 -5.84 -10.41 10.40
C ASP A 302 -4.40 -10.83 10.13
N ARG A 303 -3.43 -9.98 10.49
CA ARG A 303 -1.97 -10.20 10.23
C ARG A 303 -1.62 -10.26 8.73
N CYS A 304 -2.41 -9.62 7.86
CA CYS A 304 -2.10 -9.50 6.44
C CYS A 304 -1.16 -8.33 6.15
N HIS A 305 -0.07 -8.58 5.43
CA HIS A 305 0.91 -7.55 5.01
C HIS A 305 0.91 -7.31 3.49
N CYS A 306 -0.20 -7.65 2.84
CA CYS A 306 -0.38 -7.49 1.39
C CYS A 306 -1.15 -6.20 1.10
N TYR A 307 -0.88 -5.53 -0.01
CA TYR A 307 -1.49 -4.24 -0.35
C TYR A 307 -2.11 -4.29 -1.75
N ALA A 308 -3.04 -3.38 -2.05
CA ALA A 308 -3.48 -3.13 -3.42
C ALA A 308 -2.71 -1.93 -3.96
N GLU A 309 -2.00 -2.13 -5.07
CA GLU A 309 -1.20 -1.08 -5.72
C GLU A 309 -1.83 -0.71 -7.06
N PRO A 310 -2.12 0.58 -7.31
CA PRO A 310 -2.62 1.03 -8.60
C PRO A 310 -1.60 0.82 -9.72
N VAL A 311 -2.11 0.43 -10.88
CA VAL A 311 -1.36 0.38 -12.14
C VAL A 311 -1.99 1.39 -13.09
N PHE A 312 -1.19 2.33 -13.59
CA PHE A 312 -1.63 3.41 -14.49
C PHE A 312 -1.28 3.13 -15.95
N SER A 313 -0.28 2.28 -16.21
CA SER A 313 0.06 1.89 -17.58
C SER A 313 0.57 0.45 -17.68
N ARG A 314 0.48 -0.14 -18.88
CA ARG A 314 1.08 -1.47 -19.15
C ARG A 314 2.60 -1.44 -19.08
N GLN A 315 3.21 -0.33 -19.49
CA GLN A 315 4.66 -0.13 -19.42
C GLN A 315 5.13 -0.20 -17.96
N GLN A 316 4.46 0.53 -17.06
CA GLN A 316 4.71 0.49 -15.62
C GLN A 316 4.69 -0.94 -15.07
N TYR A 317 3.66 -1.73 -15.43
CA TYR A 317 3.58 -3.14 -15.01
C TYR A 317 4.69 -4.01 -15.61
N GLY A 318 5.06 -3.77 -16.86
CA GLY A 318 6.03 -4.59 -17.59
C GLY A 318 7.48 -4.38 -17.15
N SER A 319 7.88 -3.13 -16.85
CA SER A 319 9.28 -2.77 -16.61
C SER A 319 9.65 -2.58 -15.14
N SER A 320 8.70 -2.23 -14.27
CA SER A 320 9.01 -1.92 -12.87
C SER A 320 9.43 -3.15 -12.08
N GLU A 321 10.48 -3.01 -11.27
CA GLU A 321 10.91 -4.03 -10.29
C GLU A 321 9.90 -4.20 -9.17
N LEU A 322 9.07 -3.18 -8.90
CA LEU A 322 7.97 -3.26 -7.92
C LEU A 322 7.02 -4.43 -8.23
N PHE A 323 6.83 -4.74 -9.51
CA PHE A 323 5.90 -5.76 -10.00
C PHE A 323 6.58 -7.08 -10.42
N ALA A 324 7.88 -7.24 -10.17
CA ALA A 324 8.61 -8.46 -10.55
C ALA A 324 7.98 -9.73 -9.93
N LEU A 325 7.56 -9.66 -8.67
CA LEU A 325 6.90 -10.78 -7.99
C LEU A 325 5.54 -11.14 -8.61
N ASN A 326 4.78 -10.13 -9.06
CA ASN A 326 3.51 -10.35 -9.75
C ASN A 326 3.72 -11.11 -11.05
N ARG A 327 4.64 -10.64 -11.90
CA ARG A 327 4.99 -11.30 -13.17
C ARG A 327 5.52 -12.72 -12.94
N GLU A 328 6.37 -12.91 -11.93
CA GLU A 328 6.86 -14.24 -11.55
C GLU A 328 5.71 -15.18 -11.18
N TYR A 329 4.80 -14.74 -10.31
CA TYR A 329 3.71 -15.58 -9.82
C TYR A 329 2.64 -15.82 -10.87
N GLU A 330 2.34 -14.82 -11.69
CA GLU A 330 1.47 -14.92 -12.86
C GLU A 330 1.96 -16.01 -13.83
N ALA A 331 3.27 -16.05 -14.12
CA ALA A 331 3.87 -17.08 -14.97
C ALA A 331 3.88 -18.48 -14.33
N LEU A 332 3.95 -18.56 -12.99
CA LEU A 332 3.98 -19.83 -12.26
C LEU A 332 2.60 -20.43 -12.04
N TRP A 333 1.58 -19.61 -11.83
CA TRP A 333 0.21 -20.06 -11.52
C TRP A 333 -0.30 -21.15 -12.48
N PRO A 334 -0.37 -20.95 -13.82
CA PRO A 334 -0.91 -21.96 -14.72
C PRO A 334 -0.06 -23.24 -14.79
N LYS A 335 1.25 -23.15 -14.48
CA LYS A 335 2.15 -24.31 -14.44
C LYS A 335 1.90 -25.14 -13.19
N VAL A 336 1.77 -24.50 -12.04
CA VAL A 336 1.58 -25.15 -10.73
C VAL A 336 0.16 -25.69 -10.57
N THR A 337 -0.85 -25.00 -11.09
CA THR A 337 -2.25 -25.41 -10.96
C THR A 337 -2.76 -26.24 -12.13
N LYS A 338 -1.88 -26.68 -13.05
CA LYS A 338 -2.26 -27.51 -14.20
C LYS A 338 -3.04 -28.74 -13.75
N GLY A 339 -4.22 -28.96 -14.34
CA GLY A 339 -5.11 -30.08 -13.99
C GLY A 339 -5.95 -29.86 -12.72
N HIS A 340 -5.89 -28.68 -12.10
CA HIS A 340 -6.67 -28.33 -10.92
C HIS A 340 -7.50 -27.06 -11.16
N THR A 341 -8.70 -26.99 -10.58
CA THR A 341 -9.59 -25.82 -10.64
C THR A 341 -10.13 -25.46 -9.25
N GLY A 342 -10.70 -24.26 -9.12
CA GLY A 342 -11.34 -23.78 -7.89
C GLY A 342 -10.49 -23.97 -6.62
N LYS A 343 -11.08 -24.57 -5.59
CA LYS A 343 -10.41 -24.83 -4.30
C LYS A 343 -9.20 -25.76 -4.43
N ALA A 344 -9.21 -26.70 -5.38
CA ALA A 344 -8.09 -27.61 -5.60
C ALA A 344 -6.85 -26.85 -6.12
N ALA A 345 -7.04 -25.94 -7.10
CA ALA A 345 -5.97 -25.10 -7.62
C ALA A 345 -5.32 -24.26 -6.51
N VAL A 346 -6.15 -23.60 -5.68
CA VAL A 346 -5.68 -22.80 -4.54
C VAL A 346 -4.91 -23.67 -3.52
N THR A 347 -5.33 -24.91 -3.30
CA THR A 347 -4.67 -25.83 -2.37
C THR A 347 -3.28 -26.24 -2.86
N VAL A 348 -3.15 -26.59 -4.15
CA VAL A 348 -1.87 -26.94 -4.76
C VAL A 348 -0.93 -25.73 -4.76
N TRP A 349 -1.43 -24.55 -5.11
CA TRP A 349 -0.68 -23.30 -5.03
C TRP A 349 -0.17 -23.00 -3.62
N ARG A 350 -1.03 -23.13 -2.60
CA ARG A 350 -0.64 -22.94 -1.18
C ARG A 350 0.50 -23.88 -0.78
N ARG A 351 0.48 -25.14 -1.25
CA ARG A 351 1.54 -26.11 -0.97
C ARG A 351 2.86 -25.68 -1.63
N PHE A 352 2.81 -25.29 -2.90
CA PHE A 352 3.96 -24.79 -3.66
C PHE A 352 4.60 -23.57 -2.98
N ILE A 353 3.80 -22.56 -2.62
CA ILE A 353 4.29 -21.34 -1.96
C ILE A 353 4.94 -21.66 -0.61
N ARG A 354 4.33 -22.52 0.21
CA ARG A 354 4.92 -22.94 1.49
C ARG A 354 6.26 -23.64 1.29
N GLN A 355 6.39 -24.47 0.26
CA GLN A 355 7.66 -25.12 -0.06
C GLN A 355 8.73 -24.09 -0.47
N LYS A 356 8.42 -23.21 -1.43
CA LYS A 356 9.32 -22.15 -1.89
C LYS A 356 9.78 -21.24 -0.74
N GLN A 357 8.88 -20.94 0.20
CA GLN A 357 9.21 -20.17 1.40
C GLN A 357 10.17 -20.92 2.33
N ARG A 358 9.93 -22.22 2.60
CA ARG A 358 10.85 -23.03 3.40
C ARG A 358 12.24 -23.09 2.77
N GLU A 359 12.32 -23.23 1.46
CA GLU A 359 13.59 -23.24 0.71
C GLU A 359 14.32 -21.89 0.83
N ARG A 360 13.60 -20.77 0.65
CA ARG A 360 14.15 -19.42 0.86
C ARG A 360 14.66 -19.22 2.29
N HIS A 361 13.89 -19.62 3.31
CA HIS A 361 14.31 -19.52 4.70
C HIS A 361 15.55 -20.38 5.00
N LYS A 362 15.62 -21.59 4.45
CA LYS A 362 16.80 -22.46 4.60
C LYS A 362 18.04 -21.85 3.93
N ALA A 363 17.89 -21.27 2.75
CA ALA A 363 18.98 -20.59 2.05
C ALA A 363 19.48 -19.37 2.84
N ALA A 364 18.58 -18.50 3.30
CA ALA A 364 18.93 -17.34 4.11
C ALA A 364 19.63 -17.73 5.43
N ALA A 365 19.17 -18.79 6.09
CA ALA A 365 19.81 -19.31 7.30
C ALA A 365 21.22 -19.86 7.03
N LEU A 366 21.46 -20.48 5.88
CA LEU A 366 22.78 -20.96 5.49
C LEU A 366 23.74 -19.80 5.19
N GLU A 367 23.26 -18.77 4.50
CA GLU A 367 24.02 -17.55 4.20
C GLU A 367 24.40 -16.80 5.47
N ALA A 368 23.45 -16.60 6.39
CA ALA A 368 23.71 -15.96 7.68
C ALA A 368 24.75 -16.72 8.50
N ARG A 369 24.73 -18.07 8.48
CA ARG A 369 25.75 -18.89 9.14
C ARG A 369 27.12 -18.70 8.51
N ARG A 370 27.21 -18.69 7.17
CA ARG A 370 28.49 -18.45 6.47
C ARG A 370 29.07 -17.09 6.82
N ALA A 371 28.25 -16.04 6.76
CA ALA A 371 28.66 -14.68 7.12
C ALA A 371 29.15 -14.61 8.58
N ALA A 372 28.46 -15.26 9.52
CA ALA A 372 28.88 -15.30 10.93
C ALA A 372 30.22 -16.03 11.14
N THR A 373 30.49 -17.10 10.38
CA THR A 373 31.78 -17.81 10.41
C THR A 373 32.91 -16.94 9.84
N THR A 374 32.67 -16.24 8.72
CA THR A 374 33.67 -15.34 8.12
C THR A 374 34.02 -14.15 9.03
N THR A 375 33.05 -13.61 9.78
CA THR A 375 33.30 -12.53 10.77
C THR A 375 34.01 -13.02 12.03
N GLN A 376 34.03 -14.32 12.33
CA GLN A 376 34.80 -14.88 13.45
C GLN A 376 36.25 -15.22 13.08
N GLU A 377 36.56 -15.33 11.78
CA GLU A 377 37.90 -15.63 11.24
C GLU A 377 38.69 -14.37 10.83
N ALA A 378 38.04 -13.20 10.83
CA ALA A 378 38.64 -11.87 10.60
C ALA A 378 38.83 -11.13 11.92
#